data_AF-X1EKN7-F1
#
_entry.id   AF-X1EKN7-F1
#
_cell.length_a   1.000
_cell.length_b   1.000
_cell.length_c   1.000
_cell.angle_alpha   90.00
_cell.angle_beta   90.00
_cell.angle_gamma   90.00
#
_symmetry.space_group_name_H-M   'P 1'
#
loop_
_entity.id
_entity.type
_entity.pdbx_description
1 polymer ?
#
loop_
_entity_poly.entity_id
_entity_poly.type
_entity_poly.pdbx_seq_one_letter_code
_entity_poly.pdbx_strand_id
1 'polypeptide(L)'
;MRHLFILFILALLFANSCKFIEDKGWFGKKVDTLEAFYLKQDSIRIADSIRQQLELMQAREQARLDSLQRIEQKEMEWLSRFKYHIIVGSFKTPEYADLYSEYYSKMGYATEILFSENDFNLVSARKFENFQKAVIDLEHFMDTVELYAWIYIIK
;
A
#
# COMPACT_ATOMS: atom_id res chain seq x y z
N MET A 1 35.00 -35.10 72.40
CA MET A 1 36.18 -34.29 72.03
C MET A 1 36.67 -34.48 70.58
N ARG A 2 36.60 -35.69 69.98
CA ARG A 2 37.09 -35.93 68.60
C ARG A 2 36.26 -35.27 67.49
N HIS A 3 34.95 -35.12 67.67
CA HIS A 3 34.05 -34.50 66.68
C HIS A 3 34.10 -32.96 66.65
N LEU A 4 34.47 -32.32 67.76
CA LEU A 4 34.64 -30.86 67.85
C LEU A 4 35.91 -30.40 67.10
N PHE A 5 36.97 -31.20 67.13
CA PHE A 5 38.20 -30.92 66.38
C PHE A 5 38.01 -31.03 64.86
N ILE A 6 37.18 -31.97 64.40
CA ILE A 6 36.89 -32.16 62.97
C ILE A 6 36.08 -30.97 62.41
N LEU A 7 35.13 -30.44 63.19
CA LEU A 7 34.36 -29.26 62.82
C LEU A 7 35.23 -27.99 62.76
N PHE A 8 36.22 -27.87 63.65
CA PHE A 8 37.14 -26.73 63.67
C PHE A 8 38.12 -26.75 62.49
N ILE A 9 38.61 -27.93 62.10
CA ILE A 9 39.49 -28.12 60.93
C ILE A 9 38.71 -27.88 59.62
N LEU A 10 37.43 -28.28 59.55
CA LEU A 10 36.59 -28.03 58.39
C LEU A 10 36.30 -26.53 58.20
N ALA A 11 36.13 -25.77 59.28
CA ALA A 11 35.91 -24.32 59.23
C ALA A 11 37.14 -23.52 58.73
N LEU A 12 38.36 -23.97 59.08
CA LEU A 12 39.62 -23.35 58.64
C LEU A 12 39.89 -23.53 57.13
N LEU A 13 39.34 -24.59 56.51
CA LEU A 13 39.46 -24.83 55.06
C LEU A 13 38.56 -23.91 54.22
N PHE A 14 37.46 -23.39 54.77
CA PHE A 14 36.59 -22.44 54.07
C PHE A 14 37.06 -20.98 54.18
N ALA A 15 37.94 -20.65 55.13
CA ALA A 15 38.44 -19.29 55.34
C ALA A 15 39.44 -18.82 54.26
N ASN A 16 40.09 -19.74 53.54
CA ASN A 16 41.12 -19.42 52.54
C ASN A 16 40.54 -19.15 51.12
N SER A 17 39.21 -19.19 50.93
CA SER A 17 38.54 -18.97 49.64
C SER A 17 38.01 -17.53 49.43
N CYS A 18 38.34 -16.59 50.31
CA CYS A 18 37.83 -15.22 50.23
C CYS A 18 38.69 -14.25 49.40
N LYS A 19 39.25 -14.69 48.26
CA LYS A 19 39.91 -13.76 47.31
C LYS A 19 38.95 -13.11 46.31
N PHE A 20 37.68 -13.53 46.31
CA PHE A 20 36.62 -12.98 45.46
C PHE A 20 35.91 -11.74 46.04
N ILE A 21 36.18 -11.42 47.32
CA ILE A 21 35.48 -10.33 48.04
C ILE A 21 36.22 -8.98 47.90
N GLU A 22 37.47 -8.98 47.45
CA GLU A 22 38.29 -7.77 47.36
C GLU A 22 37.99 -6.95 46.08
N ASP A 23 37.63 -7.60 44.97
CA ASP A 23 37.36 -6.91 43.68
C ASP A 23 35.90 -6.46 43.51
N LYS A 24 34.97 -7.01 44.29
CA LYS A 24 33.55 -6.60 44.27
C LYS A 24 33.05 -6.47 45.71
N GLY A 25 33.22 -5.27 46.26
CA GLY A 25 32.72 -4.90 47.58
C GLY A 25 31.29 -5.41 47.81
N TRP A 26 31.07 -5.94 49.02
CA TRP A 26 29.83 -6.56 49.51
C TRP A 26 28.57 -5.70 49.30
N PHE A 27 28.73 -4.39 49.17
CA PHE A 27 27.67 -3.49 48.75
C PHE A 27 27.86 -3.12 47.28
N GLY A 28 27.18 -3.87 46.40
CA GLY A 28 27.05 -3.48 45.00
C GLY A 28 26.63 -2.02 44.90
N LYS A 29 27.29 -1.25 44.02
CA LYS A 29 27.00 0.18 43.80
C LYS A 29 25.48 0.37 43.78
N LYS A 30 24.96 1.11 44.77
CA LYS A 30 23.55 1.52 44.79
C LYS A 30 23.38 2.43 43.58
N VAL A 31 22.87 1.87 42.47
CA VAL A 31 22.47 2.66 41.31
C VAL A 31 21.47 3.67 41.84
N ASP A 32 21.75 4.96 41.63
CA ASP A 32 20.90 6.03 42.14
C ASP A 32 19.48 5.78 41.60
N THR A 33 18.53 5.50 42.49
CA THR A 33 17.18 5.07 42.10
C THR A 33 16.50 6.12 41.23
N LEU A 34 16.95 7.37 41.35
CA LEU A 34 16.51 8.51 40.56
C LEU A 34 17.08 8.47 39.13
N GLU A 35 18.36 8.14 38.94
CA GLU A 35 19.00 8.04 37.62
C GLU A 35 18.41 6.88 36.79
N ALA A 36 18.19 5.72 37.44
CA ALA A 36 17.51 4.59 36.82
C ALA A 36 16.06 4.92 36.40
N PHE A 37 15.37 5.78 37.16
CA PHE A 37 14.02 6.25 36.83
C PHE A 37 14.03 7.19 35.63
N TYR A 38 14.96 8.14 35.56
CA TYR A 38 15.09 9.07 34.42
C TYR A 38 15.43 8.36 33.12
N LEU A 39 16.36 7.40 33.14
CA LEU A 39 16.69 6.58 31.96
C LEU A 39 15.46 5.81 31.44
N LYS A 40 14.64 5.29 32.36
CA LYS A 40 13.40 4.61 32.03
C LYS A 40 12.36 5.59 31.43
N GLN A 41 12.27 6.81 31.93
CA GLN A 41 11.35 7.82 31.39
C GLN A 41 11.78 8.31 30.00
N ASP A 42 13.07 8.53 29.77
CA ASP A 42 13.58 8.96 28.47
C ASP A 42 13.38 7.91 27.37
N SER A 43 13.59 6.63 27.70
CA SER A 43 13.29 5.54 26.76
C SER A 43 11.81 5.47 26.37
N ILE A 44 10.90 5.75 27.31
CA ILE A 44 9.45 5.84 27.02
C ILE A 44 9.15 7.03 26.10
N ARG A 45 9.69 8.22 26.42
CA ARG A 45 9.47 9.44 25.63
C ARG A 45 9.96 9.29 24.18
N ILE A 46 11.12 8.67 23.99
CA ILE A 46 11.68 8.39 22.66
C ILE A 46 10.78 7.40 21.92
N ALA A 47 10.35 6.31 22.58
CA ALA A 47 9.45 5.33 21.99
C ALA A 47 8.11 5.96 21.55
N ASP A 48 7.53 6.84 22.38
CA ASP A 48 6.29 7.56 22.06
C ASP A 48 6.46 8.48 20.85
N SER A 49 7.58 9.20 20.76
CA SER A 49 7.85 10.08 19.62
C SER A 49 8.02 9.31 18.30
N ILE A 50 8.67 8.15 18.34
CA ILE A 50 8.83 7.27 17.18
C ILE A 50 7.47 6.68 16.79
N ARG A 51 6.67 6.27 17.78
CA ARG A 51 5.33 5.72 17.56
C ARG A 51 4.42 6.74 16.88
N GLN A 52 4.40 7.98 17.36
CA GLN A 52 3.59 9.04 16.77
C GLN A 52 4.01 9.35 15.32
N GLN A 53 5.31 9.39 15.04
CA GLN A 53 5.80 9.58 13.67
C GLN A 53 5.43 8.40 12.77
N LEU A 54 5.55 7.17 13.27
CA LEU A 54 5.16 5.98 12.53
C LEU A 54 3.67 5.96 12.21
N GLU A 55 2.81 6.30 13.18
CA GLU A 55 1.36 6.40 13.00
C GLU A 55 0.99 7.47 11.94
N LEU A 56 1.67 8.63 11.95
CA LEU A 56 1.47 9.66 10.93
C LEU A 56 1.90 9.18 9.53
N MET A 57 3.05 8.51 9.42
CA MET A 57 3.51 7.96 8.15
C MET A 57 2.56 6.87 7.63
N GLN A 58 2.10 5.98 8.51
CA GLN A 58 1.13 4.93 8.19
C GLN A 58 -0.21 5.52 7.75
N ALA A 59 -0.74 6.51 8.47
CA ALA A 59 -2.00 7.17 8.11
C ALA A 59 -1.90 7.85 6.74
N ARG A 60 -0.75 8.46 6.42
CA ARG A 60 -0.51 9.07 5.10
C ARG A 60 -0.46 8.03 3.99
N GLU A 61 0.22 6.90 4.21
CA GLU A 61 0.30 5.83 3.21
C GLU A 61 -1.06 5.15 3.01
N GLN A 62 -1.80 4.90 4.10
CA GLN A 62 -3.17 4.38 4.03
C GLN A 62 -4.08 5.33 3.25
N ALA A 63 -4.04 6.63 3.53
CA ALA A 63 -4.82 7.60 2.77
C ALA A 63 -4.46 7.61 1.27
N ARG A 64 -3.19 7.38 0.93
CA ARG A 64 -2.74 7.24 -0.46
C ARG A 64 -3.32 5.96 -1.08
N LEU A 65 -3.19 4.82 -0.43
CA LEU A 65 -3.72 3.54 -0.92
C LEU A 65 -5.25 3.58 -1.06
N ASP A 66 -5.96 4.12 -0.08
CA ASP A 66 -7.42 4.30 -0.10
C ASP A 66 -7.86 5.22 -1.25
N SER A 67 -7.04 6.20 -1.63
CA SER A 67 -7.33 7.04 -2.79
C SER A 67 -7.20 6.26 -4.10
N LEU A 68 -6.18 5.42 -4.24
CA LEU A 68 -5.95 4.58 -5.42
C LEU A 68 -7.04 3.52 -5.55
N GLN A 69 -7.36 2.82 -4.47
CA GLN A 69 -8.42 1.81 -4.45
C GLN A 69 -9.78 2.39 -4.83
N ARG A 70 -10.10 3.62 -4.39
CA ARG A 70 -11.35 4.29 -4.79
C ARG A 70 -11.38 4.66 -6.28
N ILE A 71 -10.25 4.97 -6.89
CA ILE A 71 -10.16 5.24 -8.33
C ILE A 71 -10.39 3.93 -9.08
N GLU A 72 -9.66 2.88 -8.72
CA GLU A 72 -9.78 1.55 -9.33
C GLU A 72 -11.20 0.99 -9.19
N GLN A 73 -11.82 1.09 -8.00
CA GLN A 73 -13.21 0.64 -7.80
C GLN A 73 -14.18 1.38 -8.71
N LYS A 74 -14.06 2.71 -8.82
CA LYS A 74 -14.91 3.51 -9.71
C LYS A 74 -14.71 3.15 -11.17
N GLU A 75 -13.46 2.91 -11.58
CA GLU A 75 -13.14 2.49 -12.93
C GLU A 75 -13.75 1.12 -13.23
N MET A 76 -13.60 0.16 -12.33
CA MET A 76 -14.20 -1.17 -12.45
C MET A 76 -15.73 -1.13 -12.47
N GLU A 77 -16.35 -0.36 -11.58
CA GLU A 77 -17.80 -0.13 -11.59
C GLU A 77 -18.26 0.48 -12.91
N TRP A 78 -17.52 1.48 -13.40
CA TRP A 78 -17.81 2.15 -14.66
C TRP A 78 -17.69 1.21 -15.87
N LEU A 79 -16.61 0.42 -15.95
CA LEU A 79 -16.39 -0.61 -16.97
C LEU A 79 -17.45 -1.70 -16.91
N SER A 80 -17.86 -2.10 -15.70
CA SER A 80 -18.91 -3.12 -15.50
C SER A 80 -20.29 -2.63 -15.96
N ARG A 81 -20.54 -1.33 -15.79
CA ARG A 81 -21.80 -0.70 -16.15
C ARG A 81 -21.89 -0.45 -17.65
N PHE A 82 -20.83 0.10 -18.24
CA PHE A 82 -20.78 0.44 -19.66
C PHE A 82 -19.96 -0.58 -20.43
N LYS A 83 -20.51 -1.80 -20.59
CA LYS A 83 -19.78 -2.92 -21.19
C LYS A 83 -19.57 -2.79 -22.71
N TYR A 84 -20.46 -2.06 -23.39
CA TYR A 84 -20.54 -2.03 -24.85
C TYR A 84 -20.12 -0.67 -25.38
N HIS A 85 -19.07 -0.64 -26.19
CA HIS A 85 -18.49 0.58 -26.72
C HIS A 85 -18.53 0.60 -28.24
N ILE A 86 -19.03 1.67 -28.84
CA ILE A 86 -18.85 1.90 -30.28
C ILE A 86 -17.47 2.51 -30.48
N ILE A 87 -16.63 1.79 -31.22
CA ILE A 87 -15.26 2.12 -31.53
C ILE A 87 -15.19 2.71 -32.94
N VAL A 88 -14.48 3.82 -33.05
CA VAL A 88 -14.27 4.54 -34.32
C VAL A 88 -12.85 4.36 -34.86
N GLY A 89 -11.92 3.89 -34.01
CA GLY A 89 -10.54 3.65 -34.43
C GLY A 89 -9.78 2.76 -33.47
N SER A 90 -8.72 2.12 -33.97
CA SER A 90 -7.82 1.25 -33.21
C SER A 90 -6.38 1.54 -33.62
N PHE A 91 -5.55 1.96 -32.67
CA PHE A 91 -4.21 2.46 -32.95
C PHE A 91 -3.17 1.79 -32.06
N LYS A 92 -2.06 1.36 -32.67
CA LYS A 92 -0.85 0.95 -31.92
C LYS A 92 -0.17 2.14 -31.25
N THR A 93 -0.15 3.28 -31.93
CA THR A 93 0.53 4.50 -31.49
C THR A 93 -0.46 5.36 -30.69
N PRO A 94 -0.21 5.60 -29.39
CA PRO A 94 -1.13 6.35 -28.52
C PRO A 94 -1.45 7.75 -29.04
N GLU A 95 -0.46 8.45 -29.59
CA GLU A 95 -0.62 9.82 -30.09
C GLU A 95 -1.65 9.90 -31.22
N TYR A 96 -1.78 8.84 -32.03
CA TYR A 96 -2.82 8.79 -33.07
C TYR A 96 -4.21 8.53 -32.48
N ALA A 97 -4.31 7.74 -31.42
CA ALA A 97 -5.56 7.58 -30.69
C ALA A 97 -5.99 8.89 -30.03
N ASP A 98 -5.05 9.66 -29.47
CA ASP A 98 -5.33 10.97 -28.87
C ASP A 98 -5.86 11.97 -29.89
N LEU A 99 -5.17 12.11 -31.04
CA LEU A 99 -5.62 13.00 -32.12
C LEU A 99 -7.00 12.62 -32.66
N TYR A 100 -7.25 11.31 -32.81
CA TYR A 100 -8.53 10.80 -33.30
C TYR A 100 -9.64 10.98 -32.26
N SER A 101 -9.34 10.77 -30.97
CA SER A 101 -10.24 11.07 -29.85
C SER A 101 -10.59 12.56 -29.82
N GLU A 102 -9.60 13.45 -30.00
CA GLU A 102 -9.82 14.90 -30.03
C GLU A 102 -10.71 15.32 -31.21
N TYR A 103 -10.52 14.69 -32.39
CA TYR A 103 -11.37 14.93 -33.56
C TYR A 103 -12.85 14.63 -33.26
N TYR A 104 -13.16 13.46 -32.71
CA TYR A 104 -14.54 13.11 -32.34
C TYR A 104 -15.06 13.92 -31.15
N SER A 105 -14.20 14.29 -30.19
CA SER A 105 -14.54 15.22 -29.11
C SER A 105 -14.99 16.58 -29.64
N LYS A 106 -14.30 17.13 -30.65
CA LYS A 106 -14.67 18.39 -31.32
C LYS A 106 -16.00 18.30 -32.07
N MET A 107 -16.39 17.10 -32.50
CA MET A 107 -17.72 16.83 -33.09
C MET A 107 -18.83 16.69 -32.03
N GLY A 108 -18.48 16.73 -30.74
CA GLY A 108 -19.43 16.67 -29.63
C GLY A 108 -19.63 15.28 -29.01
N TYR A 109 -18.80 14.30 -29.35
CA TYR A 109 -18.84 12.98 -28.74
C TYR A 109 -18.04 12.95 -27.43
N ALA A 110 -18.55 12.25 -26.43
CA ALA A 110 -17.80 11.98 -25.20
C ALA A 110 -16.87 10.79 -25.45
N THR A 111 -15.67 11.08 -25.96
CA THR A 111 -14.71 10.04 -26.37
C THR A 111 -13.88 9.52 -25.22
N GLU A 112 -13.51 8.24 -25.30
CA GLU A 112 -12.65 7.55 -24.34
C GLU A 112 -11.68 6.64 -25.07
N ILE A 113 -10.47 6.50 -24.54
CA ILE A 113 -9.46 5.59 -25.07
C ILE A 113 -9.42 4.36 -24.17
N LEU A 114 -9.71 3.20 -24.75
CA LEU A 114 -9.67 1.91 -24.08
C LEU A 114 -8.41 1.16 -24.52
N PHE A 115 -7.71 0.56 -23.57
CA PHE A 115 -6.58 -0.31 -23.89
C PHE A 115 -7.07 -1.75 -24.05
N SER A 116 -6.87 -2.33 -25.24
CA SER A 116 -7.29 -3.70 -25.56
C SER A 116 -6.20 -4.73 -25.23
N GLU A 117 -6.61 -5.99 -25.04
CA GLU A 117 -5.71 -7.13 -24.79
C GLU A 117 -4.63 -7.33 -25.88
N ASN A 118 -4.84 -6.80 -27.09
CA ASN A 118 -3.90 -6.92 -28.21
C ASN A 118 -2.94 -5.73 -28.30
N ASP A 119 -2.79 -4.95 -27.23
CA ASP A 119 -1.99 -3.72 -27.16
C ASP A 119 -2.39 -2.67 -28.20
N PHE A 120 -3.68 -2.47 -28.42
CA PHE A 120 -4.21 -1.36 -29.21
C PHE A 120 -4.99 -0.40 -28.32
N ASN A 121 -4.82 0.90 -28.61
CA ASN A 121 -5.61 2.00 -28.09
C ASN A 121 -6.87 2.14 -28.96
N LEU A 122 -8.01 1.75 -28.40
CA LEU A 122 -9.31 1.82 -29.06
C LEU A 122 -9.98 3.14 -28.71
N VAL A 123 -10.38 3.92 -29.71
CA VAL A 123 -11.11 5.17 -29.50
C VAL A 123 -12.60 4.86 -29.51
N SER A 124 -13.22 4.96 -28.34
CA SER A 124 -14.67 4.84 -28.17
C SER A 124 -15.33 6.21 -28.35
N ALA A 125 -16.35 6.28 -29.20
CA ALA A 125 -17.17 7.49 -29.38
C ALA A 125 -18.46 7.47 -28.55
N ARG A 126 -18.96 6.27 -28.22
CA ARG A 126 -20.19 6.04 -27.44
C ARG A 126 -20.09 4.78 -26.61
N LYS A 127 -20.83 4.74 -25.51
CA LYS A 127 -20.84 3.62 -24.54
C LYS A 127 -22.26 3.31 -24.06
N PHE A 128 -22.52 2.04 -23.79
CA PHE A 128 -23.85 1.55 -23.47
C PHE A 128 -23.81 0.46 -22.41
N GLU A 129 -24.86 0.43 -21.58
CA GLU A 129 -25.10 -0.63 -20.61
C GLU A 129 -25.80 -1.86 -21.24
N ASN A 130 -26.44 -1.68 -22.39
CA ASN A 130 -27.26 -2.70 -23.04
C ASN A 130 -26.80 -2.92 -24.48
N PHE A 131 -26.57 -4.19 -24.83
CA PHE A 131 -26.08 -4.60 -26.14
C PHE A 131 -27.02 -4.22 -27.28
N GLN A 132 -28.33 -4.42 -27.13
CA GLN A 132 -29.31 -4.12 -28.18
C GLN A 132 -29.32 -2.63 -28.49
N LYS A 133 -29.22 -1.76 -27.47
CA LYS A 133 -29.09 -0.31 -27.67
C LYS A 133 -27.82 0.05 -28.44
N ALA A 134 -26.70 -0.59 -28.11
CA ALA A 134 -25.44 -0.37 -28.82
C ALA A 134 -25.54 -0.77 -30.30
N VAL A 135 -26.20 -1.89 -30.61
CA VAL A 135 -26.38 -2.37 -32.00
C VAL A 135 -27.26 -1.42 -32.81
N ILE A 136 -28.39 -0.97 -32.25
CA ILE A 136 -29.28 -0.01 -32.93
C ILE A 136 -28.56 1.32 -33.18
N ASP A 137 -27.82 1.82 -32.18
CA ASP A 137 -27.08 3.07 -32.33
C ASP A 137 -25.91 2.91 -33.31
N LEU A 138 -25.23 1.75 -33.33
CA LEU A 138 -24.16 1.45 -34.29
C LEU A 138 -24.64 1.55 -35.73
N GLU A 139 -25.79 0.95 -36.06
CA GLU A 139 -26.36 1.00 -37.42
C GLU A 139 -26.53 2.46 -37.88
N HIS A 140 -27.15 3.29 -37.04
CA HIS A 140 -27.30 4.71 -37.33
C HIS A 140 -25.96 5.46 -37.40
N PHE A 141 -25.02 5.12 -36.52
CA PHE A 141 -23.71 5.75 -36.45
C PHE A 141 -22.86 5.43 -37.69
N MET A 142 -22.95 4.21 -38.22
CA MET A 142 -22.27 3.80 -39.46
C MET A 142 -22.81 4.55 -40.67
N ASP A 143 -24.10 4.82 -40.72
CA ASP A 143 -24.72 5.54 -41.83
C ASP A 143 -24.43 7.05 -41.83
N THR A 144 -24.17 7.63 -40.65
CA THR A 144 -24.12 9.09 -40.47
C THR A 144 -22.78 9.66 -40.05
N VAL A 145 -21.92 8.86 -39.41
CA VAL A 145 -20.70 9.34 -38.75
C VAL A 145 -19.46 8.60 -39.22
N GLU A 146 -19.40 7.28 -39.00
CA GLU A 146 -18.22 6.46 -39.28
C GLU A 146 -18.62 5.08 -39.78
N LEU A 147 -18.50 4.89 -41.10
CA LEU A 147 -18.90 3.67 -41.80
C LEU A 147 -18.21 2.41 -41.24
N TYR A 148 -16.98 2.56 -40.75
CA TYR A 148 -16.21 1.43 -40.23
C TYR A 148 -16.28 1.34 -38.71
N ALA A 149 -17.28 1.91 -38.05
CA ALA A 149 -17.43 1.71 -36.61
C ALA A 149 -17.77 0.25 -36.29
N TRP A 150 -17.35 -0.23 -35.11
CA TRP A 150 -17.71 -1.54 -34.58
C TRP A 150 -17.94 -1.51 -33.08
N ILE A 151 -18.60 -2.53 -32.53
CA ILE A 151 -18.77 -2.67 -31.08
C ILE A 151 -17.60 -3.44 -30.48
N TYR A 152 -16.98 -2.85 -29.46
CA TYR A 152 -16.09 -3.53 -28.53
C TYR A 152 -16.84 -3.88 -27.25
N ILE A 153 -16.61 -5.10 -26.77
CA ILE A 153 -17.22 -5.61 -25.54
C ILE A 153 -16.09 -5.81 -24.54
N ILE A 154 -16.09 -5.00 -23.49
CA ILE A 154 -15.16 -5.17 -22.36
C ILE A 154 -15.52 -6.49 -21.68
N LYS A 155 -14.54 -7.32 -21.28
CA LYS A 155 -14.84 -8.64 -20.69
C LYS A 155 -15.36 -8.52 -19.27
#